data_AF-A0A3D5SBR8-F1
#
_entry.id   AF-A0A3D5SBR8-F1
#
_cell.length_a   1.000
_cell.length_b   1.000
_cell.length_c   1.000
_cell.angle_alpha   90.00
_cell.angle_beta   90.00
_cell.angle_gamma   90.00
#
_symmetry.space_group_name_H-M   'P 1'
#
loop_
_entity.id
_entity.type
_entity.pdbx_description
1 polymer ?
#
loop_
_entity_poly.entity_id
_entity_poly.type
_entity_poly.pdbx_seq_one_letter_code
_entity_poly.pdbx_strand_id
1 'polypeptide(L)' 'MVLPVVGSREALFAIAQTVVDSSASVEPPLVIIPSPFYQIYEGAAIMAGAEPLYLPCDGSND' A
#
# COMPACT_ATOMS: atom_id res chain seq x y z
N MET A 1 0.31 7.11 -20.73
CA MET A 1 1.30 8.11 -20.27
C MET A 1 2.32 7.38 -19.41
N VAL A 2 3.61 7.71 -19.52
CA VAL A 2 4.68 7.16 -18.67
C VAL A 2 5.30 8.33 -17.91
N LEU A 3 5.48 8.17 -16.60
CA LEU A 3 6.07 9.20 -15.74
C LEU A 3 7.43 8.72 -15.21
N PRO A 4 8.52 9.49 -15.41
CA PRO A 4 9.79 9.20 -14.75
C PRO A 4 9.67 9.49 -13.25
N VAL A 5 10.31 8.66 -12.43
CA VAL A 5 10.29 8.76 -10.97
C VAL A 5 11.71 8.68 -10.42
N VAL A 6 11.96 9.33 -9.28
CA VAL A 6 13.25 9.34 -8.57
C VAL A 6 13.53 8.05 -7.79
N GLY A 7 13.03 6.92 -8.29
CA GLY A 7 13.10 5.62 -7.63
C GLY A 7 11.72 4.98 -7.47
N SER A 8 11.69 3.64 -7.45
CA SER A 8 10.44 2.88 -7.28
C SER A 8 9.87 3.03 -5.86
N ARG A 9 10.73 3.20 -4.85
CA ARG A 9 10.31 3.37 -3.47
C ARG A 9 9.49 4.64 -3.28
N GLU A 10 9.99 5.75 -3.80
CA GLU A 10 9.36 7.07 -3.73
C GLU A 10 8.07 7.10 -4.55
N ALA A 11 8.07 6.43 -5.71
CA ALA A 11 6.87 6.30 -6.54
C ALA A 11 5.76 5.50 -5.85
N LEU A 12 6.10 4.34 -5.28
CA LEU A 12 5.14 3.50 -4.54
C LEU A 12 4.59 4.23 -3.32
N PHE A 13 5.46 4.94 -2.59
CA PHE A 13 5.04 5.79 -1.47
C PHE A 13 4.05 6.87 -1.93
N ALA A 14 4.39 7.64 -2.97
CA ALA A 14 3.55 8.71 -3.48
C ALA A 14 2.18 8.22 -4.00
N ILE A 15 2.14 7.05 -4.64
CA ILE A 15 0.88 6.45 -5.10
C ILE A 15 -0.04 6.19 -3.91
N ALA A 16 0.44 5.55 -2.85
CA ALA A 16 -0.37 5.28 -1.65
C ALA A 16 -0.94 6.58 -1.06
N GLN A 17 -0.12 7.64 -0.94
CA GLN A 17 -0.58 8.94 -0.44
C GLN A 17 -1.62 9.60 -1.35
N THR A 18 -1.61 9.28 -2.64
CA THR A 18 -2.52 9.91 -3.63
C THR A 18 -3.87 9.21 -3.71
N VAL A 19 -3.90 7.88 -3.57
CA VAL A 19 -5.12 7.08 -3.83
C VAL A 19 -5.90 6.73 -2.56
N VAL A 20 -5.24 6.76 -1.40
CA VAL A 20 -5.90 6.47 -0.12
C VAL A 20 -6.58 7.75 0.37
N ASP A 21 -7.90 7.71 0.51
CA ASP A 21 -8.67 8.77 1.15
C ASP A 21 -9.09 8.33 2.56
N SER A 22 -8.28 8.70 3.56
CA SER A 22 -8.56 8.42 4.97
C SER A 22 -9.63 9.34 5.57
N SER A 23 -10.17 10.30 4.80
CA SER A 23 -11.20 11.24 5.26
C SER A 23 -12.62 10.83 4.86
N ALA A 24 -12.75 9.89 3.93
CA ALA A 24 -14.04 9.46 3.38
C ALA A 24 -14.92 8.66 4.37
N SER A 25 -14.34 8.10 5.44
CA SER A 25 -15.04 7.27 6.43
C SER A 25 -14.48 7.44 7.84
N VAL A 26 -15.27 7.04 8.84
CA VAL A 26 -14.83 6.98 10.25
C VAL A 26 -13.83 5.84 10.47
N GLU A 27 -13.98 4.75 9.72
CA GLU A 27 -13.06 3.62 9.74
C GLU A 27 -11.89 3.85 8.77
N PRO A 28 -10.67 3.41 9.12
CA PRO A 28 -9.51 3.55 8.23
C PRO A 28 -9.68 2.69 6.96
N PRO A 29 -9.29 3.19 5.78
CA PRO A 29 -9.31 2.41 4.55
C PRO A 29 -8.32 1.24 4.62
N LEU A 30 -8.63 0.14 3.93
CA LEU A 30 -7.74 -1.03 3.89
C LEU A 30 -6.77 -0.95 2.71
N VAL A 31 -5.50 -1.27 2.97
CA VAL A 31 -4.51 -1.57 1.92
C VAL A 31 -4.08 -3.02 2.05
N ILE A 32 -4.39 -3.82 1.03
CA ILE A 32 -4.03 -5.24 0.99
C ILE A 32 -2.55 -5.38 0.59
N ILE A 33 -1.77 -6.10 1.39
CA ILE A 33 -0.34 -6.31 1.20
C ILE A 33 -0.07 -7.82 1.15
N PRO A 34 0.69 -8.36 0.18
CA PRO A 34 1.07 -9.77 0.21
C PRO A 34 1.88 -10.13 1.47
N SER A 35 2.09 -11.41 1.76
CA SER A 35 3.01 -11.85 2.80
C SER A 35 3.73 -13.12 2.34
N PRO A 36 5.08 -13.10 2.18
CA PRO A 36 6.03 -12.03 2.55
C PRO A 36 5.97 -10.80 1.63
N PHE A 37 6.37 -9.62 2.13
CA PHE A 37 6.25 -8.35 1.42
C PHE A 37 7.52 -7.49 1.38
N TYR A 38 7.48 -6.49 0.48
CA TYR A 38 8.44 -5.40 0.43
C TYR A 38 8.01 -4.28 1.40
N GLN A 39 8.91 -3.91 2.32
CA GLN A 39 8.61 -3.05 3.47
C GLN A 39 7.98 -1.69 3.14
N ILE A 40 8.24 -1.13 1.95
CA ILE A 40 7.68 0.17 1.59
C ILE A 40 6.15 0.15 1.51
N TYR A 41 5.54 -1.00 1.19
CA TYR A 41 4.08 -1.10 1.08
C TYR A 41 3.39 -0.80 2.42
N GLU A 42 3.91 -1.40 3.49
CA GLU A 42 3.38 -1.22 4.84
C GLU A 42 3.59 0.21 5.33
N GLY A 43 4.82 0.73 5.20
CA GLY A 43 5.13 2.10 5.59
C GLY A 43 4.29 3.14 4.83
N ALA A 44 4.08 2.93 3.53
CA ALA A 44 3.27 3.82 2.71
C ALA A 44 1.78 3.76 3.07
N ALA A 45 1.24 2.57 3.35
CA ALA A 45 -0.15 2.39 3.79
C ALA A 45 -0.43 3.09 5.12
N ILE A 46 0.42 2.83 6.13
CA ILE A 46 0.27 3.42 7.47
C ILE A 46 0.37 4.95 7.40
N MET A 47 1.35 5.50 6.67
CA MET A 47 1.49 6.96 6.54
C MET A 47 0.34 7.60 5.75
N ALA A 48 -0.31 6.86 4.85
CA ALA A 48 -1.52 7.34 4.16
C ALA A 48 -2.79 7.28 5.03
N GLY A 49 -2.69 6.80 6.28
CA GLY A 49 -3.85 6.64 7.18
C GLY A 49 -4.67 5.37 6.91
N ALA A 50 -4.14 4.42 6.14
CA ALA A 50 -4.77 3.12 5.92
C ALA A 50 -4.35 2.07 6.96
N GLU A 51 -5.21 1.09 7.17
CA GLU A 51 -4.89 -0.13 7.91
C GLU A 51 -4.36 -1.22 6.95
N PRO A 52 -3.16 -1.77 7.19
CA PRO A 52 -2.63 -2.87 6.38
C PRO A 52 -3.41 -4.17 6.60
N LEU A 53 -3.84 -4.81 5.51
CA LEU A 53 -4.38 -6.17 5.52
C LEU A 53 -3.38 -7.11 4.84
N TYR A 54 -2.68 -7.93 5.62
CA TYR A 54 -1.71 -8.89 5.07
C TYR A 54 -2.42 -10.12 4.49
N LEU A 55 -2.10 -10.43 3.25
CA LEU A 55 -2.60 -11.57 2.50
C LEU A 55 -1.48 -12.63 2.42
N PRO A 56 -1.57 -13.73 3.19
CA PRO A 56 -0.61 -14.84 3.10
C PRO A 56 -0.54 -15.38 1.67
N CYS A 57 0.66 -15.35 1.08
CA CYS A 57 0.93 -15.95 -0.22
C CYS A 57 1.64 -17.29 0.00
N ASP A 58 0.95 -18.20 0.69
CA ASP A 58 1.39 -19.58 0.77
C ASP A 58 1.08 -20.33 -0.54
N GLY A 59 1.81 -21.42 -0.79
CA GLY A 59 1.66 -22.21 -2.01
C GLY A 59 0.37 -23.04 -2.07
N SER A 60 -0.59 -22.81 -1.16
CA SER A 60 -1.87 -23.53 -1.08
C SER A 60 -3.01 -22.85 -1.85
N ASN A 61 -2.75 -21.70 -2.47
CA ASN A 61 -3.71 -21.02 -3.33
C ASN A 61 -3.63 -21.62 -4.76
N ASP A 62 -4.52 -22.59 -5.06
CA ASP A 62 -4.76 -23.14 -6.41
C ASP A 62 -5.59 -22.20 -7.31
#